data_AF-A0A656GKE7-F1
#
_entry.id   AF-A0A656GKE7-F1
#
_cell.length_a   1.000
_cell.length_b   1.000
_cell.length_c   1.000
_cell.angle_alpha   90.00
_cell.angle_beta   90.00
_cell.angle_gamma   90.00
#
_symmetry.space_group_name_H-M   'P 1'
#
loop_
_entity.id
_entity.type
_entity.pdbx_description
1 polymer ?
#
loop_
_entity_poly.entity_id
_entity_poly.type
_entity_poly.pdbx_seq_one_letter_code
_entity_poly.pdbx_strand_id
1 'polypeptide(L)'
;MALMFSRLARNFARNGYYPTDELTLERTLQALLPASSGRMRILDPCSGEGVALAEVAHRLERDRTDAYAVEYDKERADHSKKLLDRVLQGDFEPPRVSRR
;
A
#
# COMPACT_ATOMS: atom_id res chain seq x y z
N MET A 1 -11.35 -31.66 7.40
CA MET A 1 -12.10 -30.42 7.66
C MET A 1 -11.20 -29.50 8.47
N ALA A 2 -10.55 -28.51 7.84
CA ALA A 2 -9.67 -27.59 8.57
C ALA A 2 -10.54 -26.51 9.24
N LEU A 3 -10.49 -26.42 10.56
CA LEU A 3 -11.10 -25.31 11.31
C LEU A 3 -10.35 -24.02 10.94
N MET A 4 -10.94 -23.21 10.05
CA MET A 4 -10.40 -21.89 9.73
C MET A 4 -10.73 -20.95 10.89
N PHE A 5 -9.72 -20.51 11.63
CA PHE A 5 -9.90 -19.53 12.70
C PHE A 5 -10.60 -18.28 12.16
N SER A 6 -11.57 -17.74 12.91
CA SER A 6 -12.47 -16.67 12.42
C SER A 6 -11.74 -15.39 11.98
N ARG A 7 -10.52 -15.14 12.47
CA ARG A 7 -9.67 -14.03 12.01
C ARG A 7 -9.11 -14.29 10.61
N LEU A 8 -8.66 -15.52 10.34
CA LEU A 8 -8.17 -15.94 9.04
C LEU A 8 -9.30 -15.96 8.00
N ALA A 9 -10.48 -16.44 8.39
CA ALA A 9 -11.67 -16.41 7.53
C ALA A 9 -12.08 -14.97 7.14
N ARG A 10 -12.00 -14.02 8.08
CA ARG A 10 -12.30 -12.61 7.83
C ARG A 10 -11.28 -11.94 6.90
N ASN A 11 -9.99 -12.17 7.14
CA ASN A 11 -8.94 -11.69 6.25
C ASN A 11 -9.10 -12.26 4.85
N PHE A 12 -9.33 -13.56 4.73
CA PHE A 12 -9.53 -14.24 3.46
C PHE A 12 -10.75 -13.70 2.70
N ALA A 13 -11.89 -13.51 3.38
CA ALA A 13 -13.10 -12.96 2.76
C ALA A 13 -12.93 -11.54 2.20
N ARG A 14 -11.98 -10.77 2.73
CA ARG A 14 -11.67 -9.42 2.24
C ARG A 14 -10.47 -9.37 1.30
N ASN A 15 -9.91 -10.50 0.87
CA ASN A 15 -8.62 -10.55 0.18
C ASN A 15 -7.52 -9.77 0.91
N GLY A 16 -7.56 -9.76 2.25
CA GLY A 16 -6.64 -8.98 3.09
C GLY A 16 -6.79 -7.46 3.00
N TYR A 17 -7.84 -6.94 2.33
CA TYR A 17 -8.01 -5.50 2.13
C TYR A 17 -8.62 -4.81 3.35
N TYR A 18 -7.78 -4.07 4.07
CA TYR A 18 -8.16 -3.22 5.20
C TYR A 18 -7.49 -1.86 5.01
N PRO A 19 -8.23 -0.83 4.55
CA PRO A 19 -7.70 0.52 4.45
C PRO A 19 -7.11 0.97 5.79
N THR A 20 -5.97 1.67 5.73
CA THR A 20 -5.41 2.34 6.90
C THR A 20 -6.47 3.28 7.47
N ASP A 21 -6.82 3.10 8.74
CA ASP A 21 -7.76 3.99 9.42
C ASP A 21 -7.15 5.39 9.61
N GLU A 22 -8.02 6.38 9.75
CA GLU A 22 -7.64 7.80 9.84
C GLU A 22 -6.65 8.08 10.96
N LEU A 23 -6.83 7.50 12.15
CA LEU A 23 -5.97 7.74 13.30
C LEU A 23 -4.57 7.12 13.08
N THR A 24 -4.51 5.93 12.50
CA THR A 24 -3.24 5.30 12.15
C THR A 24 -2.53 6.12 11.08
N LEU A 25 -3.24 6.55 10.04
CA LEU A 25 -2.69 7.37 8.97
C LEU A 25 -2.12 8.69 9.50
N GLU A 26 -2.89 9.43 10.30
CA GLU A 26 -2.46 10.69 10.92
C GLU A 26 -1.15 10.53 11.69
N ARG A 27 -1.08 9.50 12.56
CA ARG A 27 0.12 9.20 13.35
C ARG A 27 1.32 8.84 12.48
N THR A 28 1.11 8.06 11.42
CA THR A 28 2.16 7.74 10.45
C THR A 28 2.68 9.00 9.77
N LEU A 29 1.80 9.90 9.32
CA LEU A 29 2.20 11.15 8.66
C LEU A 29 2.98 12.08 9.61
N GLN A 30 2.63 12.12 10.90
CA GLN A 30 3.36 12.90 11.90
C GLN A 30 4.79 12.38 12.12
N ALA A 31 5.02 11.08 11.97
CA ALA A 31 6.33 10.46 12.15
C ALA A 31 7.29 10.64 10.96
N LEU A 32 6.79 11.10 9.81
CA LEU A 32 7.57 11.25 8.59
C LEU A 32 8.08 12.68 8.42
N LEU A 33 9.29 12.83 7.90
CA LEU A 33 9.87 14.13 7.55
C LEU A 33 10.38 14.10 6.10
N PRO A 34 10.21 15.21 5.36
CA PRO A 34 10.76 15.30 4.02
C PRO A 34 12.30 15.28 4.06
N ALA A 35 12.90 14.79 2.98
CA ALA A 35 14.35 14.85 2.81
C ALA A 35 14.80 16.31 2.68
N SER A 36 15.87 16.66 3.38
CA SER A 36 16.44 18.02 3.39
C SER A 36 16.87 18.51 2.01
N SER A 37 17.13 17.61 1.07
CA SER A 37 17.44 17.91 -0.33
C SER A 37 17.11 16.73 -1.25
N GLY A 38 17.06 16.98 -2.56
CA GLY A 38 16.80 15.95 -3.59
C GLY A 38 15.33 15.54 -3.74
N ARG A 39 15.09 14.55 -4.62
CA ARG A 39 13.77 13.91 -4.78
C ARG A 39 13.70 12.64 -3.94
N MET A 40 12.55 12.40 -3.31
CA MET A 40 12.25 11.17 -2.60
C MET A 40 11.53 10.18 -3.52
N ARG A 41 11.73 8.89 -3.27
CA ARG A 41 10.95 7.81 -3.89
C ARG A 41 10.40 6.94 -2.79
N ILE A 42 9.08 6.79 -2.75
CA ILE A 42 8.38 5.99 -1.76
C ILE A 42 7.69 4.82 -2.44
N LEU A 43 7.59 3.69 -1.73
CA LEU A 43 6.99 2.46 -2.24
C LEU A 43 5.99 1.92 -1.22
N ASP A 44 4.78 1.64 -1.68
CA ASP A 44 3.83 0.79 -0.97
C ASP A 44 3.63 -0.54 -1.74
N PRO A 45 4.10 -1.68 -1.20
CA PRO A 45 3.96 -2.97 -1.85
C PRO A 45 2.52 -3.53 -1.81
N CYS A 46 1.60 -2.91 -1.06
CA CYS A 46 0.21 -3.34 -0.92
C CYS A 46 -0.70 -2.11 -0.80
N SER A 47 -0.72 -1.31 -1.86
CA SER A 47 -1.29 0.06 -1.78
C SER A 47 -2.80 0.14 -1.61
N GLY A 48 -3.53 -0.96 -1.81
CA GLY A 48 -4.98 -0.91 -1.87
C GLY A 48 -5.43 0.05 -2.97
N GLU A 49 -6.29 1.01 -2.60
CA GLU A 49 -6.73 2.07 -3.50
C GLU A 49 -5.74 3.25 -3.61
N GLY A 50 -4.59 3.20 -2.93
CA GLY A 50 -3.51 4.19 -3.04
C GLY A 50 -3.66 5.43 -2.16
N VAL A 51 -4.74 5.56 -1.39
CA VAL A 51 -5.05 6.77 -0.59
C VAL A 51 -3.96 7.09 0.43
N ALA A 52 -3.55 6.10 1.24
CA ALA A 52 -2.55 6.32 2.28
C ALA A 52 -1.20 6.78 1.69
N LEU A 53 -0.75 6.15 0.59
CA LEU A 53 0.52 6.52 -0.04
C LEU A 53 0.45 7.92 -0.70
N ALA A 54 -0.70 8.32 -1.22
CA ALA A 54 -0.90 9.66 -1.75
C ALA A 54 -0.76 10.73 -0.65
N GLU A 55 -1.38 10.51 0.52
CA GLU A 55 -1.22 11.39 1.69
C GLU A 55 0.24 11.45 2.18
N VAL A 56 0.94 10.31 2.18
CA VAL A 56 2.38 10.26 2.47
C VAL A 56 3.17 11.09 1.47
N ALA A 57 2.88 10.99 0.16
CA ALA A 57 3.55 11.79 -0.86
C ALA A 57 3.31 13.30 -0.65
N HIS A 58 2.09 13.71 -0.27
CA HIS A 58 1.79 15.09 0.08
C HIS A 58 2.56 15.56 1.31
N ARG A 59 2.58 14.76 2.37
CA ARG A 59 3.33 15.03 3.62
C ARG A 59 4.84 15.15 3.40
N LEU A 60 5.37 14.46 2.39
CA LEU A 60 6.77 14.44 1.99
C LEU A 60 7.07 15.39 0.83
N GLU A 61 6.28 16.45 0.64
CA GLU A 61 6.41 17.42 -0.46
C GLU A 61 6.12 16.79 -1.84
N ARG A 62 4.86 16.82 -2.26
CA ARG A 62 4.36 16.11 -3.45
C ARG A 62 5.19 16.35 -4.72
N ASP A 63 5.64 17.58 -4.96
CA ASP A 63 6.42 17.95 -6.16
C ASP A 63 7.83 17.33 -6.19
N ARG A 64 8.33 16.93 -5.01
CA ARG A 64 9.65 16.32 -4.81
C ARG A 64 9.57 14.83 -4.46
N THR A 65 8.39 14.24 -4.43
CA THR A 65 8.19 12.84 -4.04
C THR A 65 7.51 12.04 -5.14
N ASP A 66 8.19 11.00 -5.61
CA ASP A 66 7.65 10.02 -6.55
C ASP A 66 7.07 8.82 -5.77
N ALA A 67 5.79 8.54 -5.98
CA ALA A 67 5.06 7.46 -5.33
C ALA A 67 4.91 6.23 -6.24
N TYR A 68 5.48 5.11 -5.79
CA TYR A 68 5.43 3.81 -6.45
C TYR A 68 4.55 2.85 -5.66
N ALA A 69 3.77 2.03 -6.35
CA ALA A 69 2.90 1.08 -5.69
C ALA A 69 2.80 -0.25 -6.41
N VAL A 70 2.50 -1.29 -5.62
CA VAL A 70 2.01 -2.57 -6.10
C VAL A 70 0.63 -2.82 -5.47
N GLU A 71 -0.29 -3.35 -6.25
CA GLU A 71 -1.58 -3.81 -5.76
C GLU A 71 -2.02 -5.06 -6.53
N TYR A 72 -2.45 -6.08 -5.79
CA TYR A 72 -2.87 -7.35 -6.37
C TYR A 72 -4.20 -7.24 -7.10
N ASP A 73 -5.18 -6.59 -6.48
CA ASP A 73 -6.54 -6.49 -7.01
C ASP A 73 -6.64 -5.47 -8.14
N LYS A 74 -7.28 -5.88 -9.23
CA LYS A 74 -7.35 -5.06 -10.44
C LYS A 74 -8.10 -3.74 -10.23
N GLU A 75 -9.25 -3.77 -9.56
CA GLU A 75 -10.07 -2.57 -9.40
C GLU A 75 -9.38 -1.56 -8.48
N ARG A 76 -8.80 -2.05 -7.39
CA ARG A 76 -8.02 -1.22 -6.47
C ARG A 76 -6.75 -0.67 -7.12
N ALA A 77 -6.03 -1.47 -7.91
CA ALA A 77 -4.89 -0.99 -8.68
C ALA A 77 -5.30 0.10 -9.69
N ASP A 78 -6.46 -0.05 -10.33
CA ASP A 78 -7.00 0.95 -11.26
C ASP A 78 -7.43 2.24 -10.53
N HIS A 79 -7.86 2.18 -9.27
CA HIS A 79 -8.03 3.36 -8.40
C HIS A 79 -6.68 4.01 -8.05
N SER A 80 -5.73 3.21 -7.57
CA SER A 80 -4.40 3.64 -7.15
C SER A 80 -3.64 4.36 -8.28
N LYS A 81 -3.78 3.90 -9.54
CA LYS A 81 -3.21 4.54 -10.75
C LYS A 81 -3.70 5.98 -10.99
N LYS A 82 -4.85 6.37 -10.43
CA LYS A 82 -5.38 7.74 -10.56
C LYS A 82 -4.73 8.70 -9.56
N LEU A 83 -4.11 8.18 -8.49
CA LEU A 83 -3.56 8.96 -7.38
C LEU A 83 -2.03 9.00 -7.40
N LEU A 84 -1.38 7.92 -7.84
CA LEU A 84 0.06 7.70 -7.68
C LEU A 84 0.82 7.77 -9.01
N ASP A 85 2.14 7.97 -8.93
CA ASP A 85 2.97 8.19 -10.12
C ASP A 85 3.16 6.91 -10.94
N ARG A 86 3.36 5.77 -10.26
CA ARG A 86 3.57 4.46 -10.90
C ARG A 86 2.94 3.35 -10.07
N VAL A 87 2.03 2.58 -10.68
CA VAL A 87 1.37 1.45 -10.02
C VAL A 87 1.45 0.20 -10.89
N LEU A 88 1.97 -0.88 -10.31
CA LEU A 88 1.95 -2.21 -10.91
C LEU A 88 0.77 -3.00 -10.34
N GLN A 89 -0.04 -3.57 -11.23
CA GLN A 89 -1.05 -4.54 -10.81
C GLN A 89 -0.39 -5.93 -10.79
N GLY A 90 -0.34 -6.56 -9.62
CA GLY A 90 0.32 -7.85 -9.45
C GLY A 90 0.60 -8.20 -8.00
N ASP A 91 1.14 -9.41 -7.80
CA ASP A 91 1.60 -9.84 -6.49
C ASP A 91 2.99 -9.28 -6.21
N PHE A 92 3.19 -8.70 -5.03
CA PHE A 92 4.50 -8.23 -4.58
C PHE A 92 5.40 -9.40 -4.16
N GLU A 93 4.84 -10.45 -3.54
CA GLU A 93 5.59 -11.64 -3.13
C GLU A 93 5.31 -12.79 -4.11
N PRO A 94 6.22 -13.08 -5.06
CA PRO A 94 6.00 -14.17 -6.00
C PRO A 94 5.91 -15.53 -5.28
N PRO A 95 5.24 -16.54 -5.87
CA PRO A 95 5.09 -17.86 -5.27
C PRO A 95 6.43 -18.44 -4.82
N ARG A 96 6.55 -18.74 -3.53
CA ARG A 96 7.75 -19.37 -2.96
C ARG A 96 7.62 -20.88 -3.01
N VAL A 97 8.47 -21.54 -3.79
CA VAL A 97 8.65 -22.99 -3.71
C VAL A 97 9.57 -23.29 -2.53
N SER A 98 9.00 -23.68 -1.38
CA SER A 98 9.80 -24.22 -0.28
C SER A 98 10.03 -25.72 -0.50
N ARG A 99 11.30 -26.15 -0.42
CA ARG A 99 11.62 -27.56 -0.30
C ARG A 99 11.32 -27.96 1.15
N ARG A 100 10.40 -28.90 1.33
CA ARG A 100 10.17 -29.57 2.62
C ARG A 100 11.38 -30.42 3.00
#